data_AF-A0A2K3MLE7-F1
#
_entry.id   AF-A0A2K3MLE7-F1
#
_cell.length_a   1.000
_cell.length_b   1.000
_cell.length_c   1.000
_cell.angle_alpha   90.00
_cell.angle_beta   90.00
_cell.angle_gamma   90.00
#
_symmetry.space_group_name_H-M   'P 1'
#
loop_
_entity.id
_entity.type
_entity.pdbx_description
1 polymer ?
#
loop_
_entity_poly.entity_id
_entity_poly.type
_entity_poly.pdbx_seq_one_letter_code
_entity_poly.pdbx_strand_id
1 'polypeptide(L)'
;GRLEEAFGAPVLEAYAMTEATHLMSSNPLPQDGPHKAGSVGKPVGQEMAILDESGRVLENEVNGEVCIRGENVTKGYKNNVEANTAAFLFGWFHTGDIGYFDSDGYLHLVGRIKELINRGGIVFIYFWLITIN
;
A
#
# COMPACT_ATOMS: atom_id res chain seq x y z
N GLY A 1 -19.86 -7.74 4.26
CA GLY A 1 -19.19 -7.73 5.59
C GLY A 1 -20.12 -7.18 6.67
N ARG A 2 -19.77 -7.27 7.97
CA ARG A 2 -20.68 -6.87 9.08
C ARG A 2 -21.26 -5.45 8.94
N LEU A 3 -20.48 -4.50 8.41
CA LEU A 3 -20.93 -3.12 8.18
C LEU A 3 -21.95 -3.02 7.05
N GLU A 4 -21.70 -3.68 5.91
CA GLU A 4 -22.63 -3.67 4.78
C GLU A 4 -23.95 -4.36 5.13
N GLU A 5 -23.90 -5.44 5.90
CA GLU A 5 -25.09 -6.12 6.42
C GLU A 5 -25.90 -5.23 7.36
N ALA A 6 -25.22 -4.43 8.20
CA ALA A 6 -25.87 -3.54 9.15
C ALA A 6 -26.50 -2.30 8.50
N PHE A 7 -25.87 -1.76 7.45
CA PHE A 7 -26.22 -0.45 6.90
C PHE A 7 -26.73 -0.46 5.46
N GLY A 8 -26.67 -1.59 4.75
CA GLY A 8 -27.13 -1.72 3.37
C GLY A 8 -26.36 -0.84 2.37
N ALA A 9 -25.13 -0.45 2.72
CA ALA A 9 -24.28 0.43 1.92
C ALA A 9 -22.91 -0.23 1.68
N PRO A 10 -22.28 -0.03 0.50
CA PRO A 10 -20.97 -0.59 0.19
C PRO A 10 -19.89 0.01 1.07
N VAL A 11 -18.92 -0.80 1.49
CA VAL A 11 -17.74 -0.34 2.23
C VAL A 11 -16.53 -0.33 1.31
N LEU A 12 -15.97 0.86 1.09
CA LEU A 12 -14.86 1.08 0.17
C LEU A 12 -13.58 1.37 0.96
N GLU A 13 -12.71 0.37 1.05
CA GLU A 13 -11.39 0.53 1.66
C GLU A 13 -10.50 1.41 0.78
N ALA A 14 -9.71 2.28 1.42
CA ALA A 14 -8.76 3.18 0.78
C ALA A 14 -7.45 3.21 1.56
N TYR A 15 -6.36 3.50 0.87
CA TYR A 15 -5.03 3.65 1.44
C TYR A 15 -4.54 5.09 1.25
N ALA A 16 -4.01 5.65 2.34
CA ALA A 16 -3.68 7.07 2.44
C ALA A 16 -2.55 7.34 3.43
N MET A 17 -1.79 8.40 3.19
CA MET A 17 -0.74 8.90 4.08
C MET A 17 -0.50 10.40 3.90
N THR A 18 0.09 11.04 4.90
CA THR A 18 0.32 12.49 4.91
C THR A 18 1.21 12.93 3.74
N GLU A 19 2.25 12.15 3.46
CA GLU A 19 3.24 12.40 2.42
C GLU A 19 2.68 12.32 1.00
N ALA A 20 1.51 11.71 0.82
CA ALA A 20 0.78 11.62 -0.45
C ALA A 20 -0.39 12.61 -0.54
N THR A 21 -0.46 13.60 0.36
CA THR A 21 -1.61 14.51 0.49
C THR A 21 -2.92 13.71 0.64
N HIS A 22 -2.90 12.76 1.57
CA HIS A 22 -3.99 11.83 1.85
C HIS A 22 -4.06 10.65 0.86
N LEU A 23 -4.91 10.69 -0.16
CA LEU A 23 -5.31 9.51 -0.94
C LEU A 23 -4.18 8.97 -1.82
N MET A 24 -4.02 7.64 -1.83
CA MET A 24 -3.14 6.90 -2.76
C MET A 24 -3.92 5.87 -3.58
N SER A 25 -4.72 5.03 -2.94
CA SER A 25 -5.57 4.06 -3.64
C SER A 25 -6.93 3.94 -2.98
N SER A 26 -7.93 3.52 -3.76
CA SER A 26 -9.26 3.25 -3.23
C SER A 26 -9.99 2.19 -4.05
N ASN A 27 -10.84 1.42 -3.38
CA ASN A 27 -11.82 0.60 -4.09
C ASN A 27 -12.77 1.51 -4.88
N PRO A 28 -13.10 1.16 -6.13
CA PRO A 28 -13.98 1.98 -6.95
C PRO A 28 -15.39 2.02 -6.37
N LEU A 29 -16.17 3.03 -6.78
CA LEU A 29 -17.60 3.04 -6.53
C LEU A 29 -18.25 1.83 -7.25
N PRO A 30 -19.39 1.30 -6.75
CA PRO A 30 -20.02 0.12 -7.35
C PRO A 30 -20.35 0.23 -8.85
N GLN A 31 -20.61 1.44 -9.34
CA GLN A 31 -20.85 1.69 -10.76
C GLN A 31 -19.57 1.66 -11.63
N ASP A 32 -18.40 1.87 -11.01
CA ASP A 32 -17.10 1.96 -11.70
C ASP A 32 -16.30 0.65 -11.59
N GLY A 33 -16.71 -0.27 -10.71
CA GLY A 33 -16.13 -1.61 -10.61
C GLY A 33 -16.45 -2.31 -9.28
N PRO A 34 -16.02 -3.59 -9.13
CA PRO A 34 -16.15 -4.30 -7.87
C PRO A 34 -15.21 -3.70 -6.81
N HIS A 35 -15.61 -3.73 -5.54
CA HIS A 35 -14.70 -3.56 -4.42
C HIS A 35 -14.29 -4.92 -3.88
N LYS A 36 -13.05 -5.06 -3.42
CA LYS A 36 -12.51 -6.31 -2.90
C LYS A 36 -12.20 -6.14 -1.42
N ALA A 37 -12.87 -6.92 -0.57
CA ALA A 37 -12.58 -6.94 0.86
C ALA A 37 -11.12 -7.37 1.10
N GLY A 38 -10.40 -6.64 1.95
CA GLY A 38 -8.97 -6.88 2.20
C GLY A 38 -8.04 -6.35 1.09
N SER A 39 -8.57 -5.59 0.13
CA SER A 39 -7.78 -4.75 -0.78
C SER A 39 -8.06 -3.28 -0.49
N VAL A 40 -7.03 -2.45 -0.66
CA VAL A 40 -7.16 -0.98 -0.63
C VAL A 40 -7.40 -0.38 -2.02
N GLY A 41 -7.75 -1.21 -2.99
CA GLY A 41 -8.19 -0.82 -4.32
C GLY A 41 -7.09 -0.43 -5.28
N LYS A 42 -7.41 0.47 -6.22
CA LYS A 42 -6.52 0.85 -7.33
C LYS A 42 -5.91 2.23 -7.12
N PRO A 43 -4.74 2.52 -7.71
CA PRO A 43 -4.13 3.85 -7.62
C PRO A 43 -5.06 4.95 -8.15
N VAL A 44 -5.13 6.08 -7.46
CA VAL A 44 -5.95 7.25 -7.85
C VAL A 44 -5.09 8.48 -8.05
N GLY A 45 -4.92 8.92 -9.31
CA GLY A 45 -4.29 10.22 -9.62
C GLY A 45 -2.76 10.25 -9.56
N GLN A 46 -2.11 9.17 -9.14
CA GLN A 46 -0.65 9.03 -9.16
C GLN A 46 -0.22 7.65 -9.64
N GLU A 47 1.04 7.55 -10.06
CA GLU A 47 1.68 6.27 -10.33
C GLU A 47 1.94 5.54 -9.02
N MET A 48 1.78 4.23 -9.05
CA MET A 48 2.06 3.33 -7.93
C MET A 48 2.65 2.05 -8.48
N ALA A 49 3.70 1.57 -7.84
CA ALA A 49 4.41 0.36 -8.23
C ALA A 49 4.86 -0.42 -7.00
N ILE A 50 5.09 -1.72 -7.18
CA ILE A 50 5.68 -2.59 -6.18
C ILE A 50 7.14 -2.78 -6.56
N LEU A 51 8.07 -2.34 -5.71
CA LEU A 51 9.50 -2.34 -5.99
C LEU A 51 10.24 -3.35 -5.12
N ASP A 52 11.29 -3.94 -5.68
CA ASP A 52 12.33 -4.63 -4.91
C ASP A 52 13.40 -3.66 -4.36
N GLU A 53 14.32 -4.18 -3.55
CA GLU A 53 15.43 -3.42 -2.95
C GLU A 53 16.39 -2.80 -3.99
N SER A 54 16.36 -3.29 -5.23
CA SER A 54 17.18 -2.78 -6.34
C SER A 54 16.47 -1.72 -7.17
N GLY A 55 15.22 -1.38 -6.82
CA GLY A 55 14.39 -0.40 -7.51
C GLY A 55 13.69 -0.96 -8.77
N ARG A 56 13.62 -2.29 -8.93
CA ARG A 56 12.91 -2.91 -10.06
C ARG A 56 11.45 -3.07 -9.72
N VAL A 57 10.59 -2.76 -10.69
CA VAL A 57 9.16 -3.04 -10.60
C VAL A 57 8.93 -4.55 -10.65
N LEU A 58 8.16 -5.05 -9.69
CA LEU A 58 7.78 -6.45 -9.57
C LEU A 58 6.48 -6.73 -10.30
N GLU A 59 6.34 -7.97 -10.77
CA GLU A 59 5.12 -8.49 -11.38
C GLU A 59 3.99 -8.61 -10.34
N ASN A 60 2.76 -8.79 -10.84
CA ASN A 60 1.60 -9.06 -9.98
C ASN A 60 1.82 -10.29 -9.10
N GLU A 61 1.18 -10.29 -7.94
CA GLU A 61 1.23 -11.33 -6.89
C GLU A 61 2.62 -11.54 -6.26
N VAL A 62 3.56 -10.63 -6.50
CA VAL A 62 4.87 -10.62 -5.82
C VAL A 62 4.91 -9.50 -4.79
N ASN A 63 5.26 -9.87 -3.55
CA ASN A 63 5.43 -8.91 -2.47
C ASN A 63 6.67 -8.04 -2.67
N GLY A 64 6.50 -6.73 -2.48
CA GLY A 64 7.59 -5.77 -2.41
C GLY A 64 7.13 -4.48 -1.73
N GLU A 65 7.96 -3.46 -1.77
CA GLU A 65 7.60 -2.17 -1.20
C GLU A 65 6.63 -1.42 -2.12
N VAL A 66 5.57 -0.87 -1.53
CA VAL A 66 4.66 0.03 -2.23
C VAL A 66 5.36 1.37 -2.39
N CYS A 67 5.54 1.79 -3.64
CA CYS A 67 6.16 3.06 -3.98
C CYS A 67 5.22 3.90 -4.84
N ILE A 68 5.22 5.21 -4.64
CA ILE A 68 4.35 6.15 -5.36
C ILE A 68 5.15 7.28 -6.04
N ARG A 69 4.58 7.81 -7.13
CA ARG A 69 5.11 8.96 -7.84
C ARG A 69 3.98 9.76 -8.45
N GLY A 70 3.94 11.07 -8.17
CA GLY A 70 2.91 11.95 -8.71
C GLY A 70 2.94 13.33 -8.07
N GLU A 71 2.08 14.23 -8.56
CA GLU A 71 2.01 15.62 -8.11
C GLU A 71 1.49 15.77 -6.67
N ASN A 72 0.76 14.76 -6.16
CA ASN A 72 0.25 14.71 -4.79
C ASN A 72 1.32 14.34 -3.75
N VAL A 73 2.48 13.85 -4.19
CA VAL A 73 3.57 13.45 -3.30
C VAL A 73 4.32 14.68 -2.80
N THR A 74 4.65 14.70 -1.51
CA THR A 74 5.46 15.76 -0.89
C THR A 74 6.78 15.95 -1.63
N LYS A 75 7.28 17.19 -1.66
CA LYS A 75 8.63 17.49 -2.17
C LYS A 75 9.75 17.08 -1.20
N GLY A 76 9.38 16.59 -0.02
CA GLY A 76 10.29 16.11 1.01
C GLY A 76 9.99 16.67 2.39
N TYR A 77 10.61 16.06 3.38
CA TYR A 77 10.63 16.47 4.76
C TYR A 77 11.45 17.74 4.95
N LYS A 78 10.91 18.68 5.73
CA LYS A 78 11.55 19.97 6.02
C LYS A 78 12.85 19.76 6.79
N ASN A 79 13.95 20.30 6.27
CA ASN A 79 15.28 20.29 6.89
C ASN A 79 15.81 18.89 7.27
N ASN A 80 15.37 17.83 6.58
CA ASN A 80 15.81 16.47 6.86
C ASN A 80 16.32 15.78 5.58
N VAL A 81 17.57 16.08 5.21
CA VAL A 81 18.21 15.58 3.98
C VAL A 81 18.37 14.06 4.01
N GLU A 82 18.69 13.49 5.18
CA GLU A 82 18.87 12.05 5.34
C GLU A 82 17.56 11.29 5.08
N ALA A 83 16.46 11.73 5.72
CA ALA A 83 15.15 11.14 5.48
C ALA A 83 14.69 11.31 4.02
N ASN A 84 14.95 12.45 3.40
CA ASN A 84 14.61 12.65 1.98
C ASN A 84 15.43 11.74 1.06
N THR A 85 16.71 11.54 1.35
CA THR A 85 17.57 10.68 0.52
C THR A 85 17.14 9.22 0.64
N ALA A 86 16.71 8.78 1.83
CA ALA A 86 16.21 7.43 2.04
C ALA A 86 14.78 7.23 1.48
N ALA A 87 13.91 8.23 1.61
CA ALA A 87 12.51 8.13 1.20
C ALA A 87 12.31 8.33 -0.31
N PHE A 88 13.21 9.04 -0.99
CA PHE A 88 13.14 9.28 -2.43
C PHE A 88 14.29 8.59 -3.15
N LEU A 89 14.05 7.38 -3.66
CA LEU A 89 15.01 6.57 -4.39
C LEU A 89 14.41 6.17 -5.73
N PHE A 90 15.28 6.03 -6.75
CA PHE A 90 14.86 5.62 -8.10
C PHE A 90 13.75 6.48 -8.73
N GLY A 91 13.58 7.73 -8.26
CA GLY A 91 12.52 8.63 -8.69
C GLY A 91 11.14 8.35 -8.08
N TRP A 92 11.07 7.47 -7.08
CA TRP A 92 9.86 7.10 -6.35
C TRP A 92 9.93 7.54 -4.90
N PHE A 93 8.77 7.78 -4.29
CA PHE A 93 8.64 7.85 -2.83
C PHE A 93 8.35 6.46 -2.28
N HIS A 94 9.22 6.01 -1.37
CA HIS A 94 9.17 4.73 -0.67
C HIS A 94 8.30 4.86 0.59
N THR A 95 7.15 4.18 0.66
CA THR A 95 6.20 4.38 1.76
C THR A 95 6.59 3.64 3.04
N GLY A 96 7.48 2.64 2.94
CA GLY A 96 7.80 1.73 4.03
C GLY A 96 6.75 0.64 4.26
N ASP A 97 5.78 0.49 3.37
CA ASP A 97 4.74 -0.52 3.42
C ASP A 97 5.00 -1.62 2.39
N ILE A 98 4.78 -2.87 2.77
CA ILE A 98 4.85 -4.04 1.90
C ILE A 98 3.45 -4.35 1.38
N GLY A 99 3.37 -4.61 0.08
CA GLY A 99 2.15 -5.02 -0.58
C GLY A 99 2.43 -5.74 -1.90
N TYR A 100 1.35 -6.09 -2.59
CA TYR A 100 1.38 -6.63 -3.94
C TYR A 100 0.12 -6.20 -4.69
N PHE A 101 0.19 -6.16 -6.02
CA PHE A 101 -1.00 -6.07 -6.86
C PHE A 101 -1.51 -7.46 -7.20
N ASP A 102 -2.82 -7.67 -7.12
CA ASP A 102 -3.42 -8.86 -7.69
C ASP A 102 -3.52 -8.78 -9.23
N SER A 103 -3.99 -9.85 -9.86
CA SER A 103 -4.15 -9.92 -11.32
C SER A 103 -5.12 -8.87 -11.91
N ASP A 104 -6.01 -8.29 -11.11
CA ASP A 104 -6.95 -7.24 -11.52
C ASP A 104 -6.43 -5.82 -11.22
N GLY A 105 -5.20 -5.70 -10.69
CA GLY A 105 -4.53 -4.45 -10.35
C GLY A 105 -4.99 -3.83 -9.03
N TYR A 106 -5.57 -4.62 -8.12
CA TYR A 106 -5.95 -4.18 -6.78
C TYR A 106 -4.79 -4.36 -5.82
N LEU A 107 -4.46 -3.31 -5.06
CA LEU A 107 -3.39 -3.33 -4.07
C LEU A 107 -3.86 -4.08 -2.81
N HIS A 108 -3.06 -5.02 -2.36
CA HIS A 108 -3.20 -5.69 -1.07
C HIS A 108 -2.00 -5.33 -0.19
N LEU A 109 -2.29 -4.80 1.01
CA LEU A 109 -1.25 -4.47 1.99
C LEU A 109 -0.95 -5.69 2.85
N VAL A 110 0.33 -5.97 3.04
CA VAL A 110 0.84 -7.06 3.89
C VAL A 110 1.21 -6.51 5.27
N GLY A 111 1.88 -5.35 5.32
CA GLY A 111 2.27 -4.72 6.58
C GLY A 111 3.39 -3.69 6.40
N ARG A 112 3.92 -3.15 7.49
CA ARG A 112 5.03 -2.18 7.47
C ARG A 112 6.37 -2.89 7.54
N ILE A 113 7.37 -2.44 6.78
CA ILE A 113 8.74 -2.98 6.81
C ILE A 113 9.29 -3.04 8.25
N LYS A 114 9.06 -1.99 9.04
CA LYS A 114 9.54 -1.90 10.43
C LYS A 114 8.76 -2.76 11.43
N GLU A 115 7.60 -3.28 11.05
CA GLU A 115 6.72 -4.10 11.91
C GLU A 115 6.76 -5.59 11.52
N LEU A 116 7.46 -5.94 10.44
CA LEU A 116 7.68 -7.33 10.06
C LEU A 116 8.61 -8.01 11.08
N ILE A 117 8.11 -9.07 11.72
CA ILE A 117 8.89 -9.89 12.64
C ILE A 117 9.59 -10.96 11.82
N ASN A 118 10.93 -10.88 11.71
CA ASN A 118 11.72 -11.98 11.16
C ASN A 118 12.10 -12.95 12.29
N ARG A 119 11.56 -14.17 12.25
CA ARG A 119 11.93 -15.25 13.18
C ARG A 119 12.42 -16.45 12.39
N GLY A 120 13.74 -16.64 12.35
CA GLY A 120 14.37 -17.79 11.70
C GLY A 120 14.31 -17.79 10.17
N GLY A 121 14.26 -16.61 9.53
CA GLY A 121 14.16 -16.47 8.07
C GLY A 121 12.73 -16.48 7.54
N ILE A 122 11.73 -16.61 8.43
CA ILE A 122 10.31 -16.51 8.10
C ILE A 122 9.82 -15.13 8.55
N VAL A 123 9.18 -14.42 7.63
CA VAL A 123 8.59 -13.10 7.87
C VAL A 123 7.16 -13.30 8.39
N PHE A 124 6.89 -12.81 9.59
CA PHE A 124 5.58 -12.82 10.21
C PHE A 124 5.00 -11.40 10.25
N ILE A 125 3.68 -11.31 10.07
CA ILE A 125 2.90 -10.08 10.27
C ILE A 125 1.99 -10.23 11.49
N TYR A 126 1.87 -9.16 12.28
CA TYR A 126 1.06 -9.14 13.50
C TYR A 126 -0.39 -9.60 13.27
N PHE A 127 -0.97 -9.28 12.10
CA PHE A 127 -2.33 -9.66 11.75
C PHE A 127 -2.57 -11.18 11.70
N TRP A 128 -1.54 -11.99 11.43
CA TRP A 128 -1.67 -13.45 11.42
C TRP A 128 -1.51 -14.09 12.80
N LEU A 129 -0.92 -13.39 13.78
CA LEU A 129 -0.77 -13.91 15.14
C LEU A 129 -2.09 -13.87 15.92
N ILE A 130 -3.00 -12.97 15.59
CA ILE A 130 -4.32 -12.83 16.24
C ILE A 130 -5.37 -13.83 15.72
N THR A 131 -5.10 -14.54 14.63
CA THR A 131 -5.98 -15.60 14.09
C THR A 131 -5.56 -17.01 14.48
N ILE A 132 -4.45 -17.18 15.21
CA ILE A 132 -4.07 -18.46 15.83
C ILE A 132 -4.62 -18.47 17.27
N ASN A 133 -5.92 -18.69 17.41
CA ASN A 133 -6.56 -19.13 18.66
C ASN A 133 -7.76 -20.00 18.32
#